data_AF-A0A5J4W240-F1
#
_entry.id   AF-A0A5J4W240-F1
#
_cell.length_a   1.000
_cell.length_b   1.000
_cell.length_c   1.000
_cell.angle_alpha   90.00
_cell.angle_beta   90.00
_cell.angle_gamma   90.00
#
_symmetry.space_group_name_H-M   'P 1'
#
loop_
_entity.id
_entity.type
_entity.pdbx_description
1 polymer ?
#
loop_
_entity_poly.entity_id
_entity_poly.type
_entity_poly.pdbx_seq_one_letter_code
_entity_poly.pdbx_strand_id
1 'polypeptide(L)'
;ALKAAHVGLSLSTAEASVASPFTANIPDIKAMEQLLIEGRGTLSSSFHAFKATAIFTLTQFISTAILIELYSMLSDFSFLIIDMFITLPLLFTIGYISPSKRLTNKTPQDSLLSFPVISSIFMHLIVSFVVQIIGLFVIKGCSDFIPLDKNDTDFQNHIESFEMFAIFFSSLISYTSGSVVLNLFDSHLQPFFKNTLFIVSLTFTSLLTLFIYIEDVPWINHLVQLRRTIDMRFYVYLAIASASTFIITVLLEYGFCQLNMPKKIRKCLGPQQGKYLRFKNVKKERKYERVVESNDNQQNSFITNENLPLLVDKQGGKVTSSYKLGNSSTISKSKIQKKKIWRKLYYSYIDEMRRVGTEYSFS
;
A
#
# COMPACT_ATOMS: atom_id res chain seq x y z
N ALA A 1 -13.18 22.87 16.80
CA ALA A 1 -12.96 22.57 15.38
C ALA A 1 -11.64 21.84 15.14
N LEU A 2 -10.47 22.43 15.48
CA LEU A 2 -9.16 21.79 15.28
C LEU A 2 -9.05 20.40 15.94
N LYS A 3 -9.43 20.27 17.23
CA LYS A 3 -9.48 18.97 17.94
C LYS A 3 -10.46 17.95 17.34
N ALA A 4 -11.49 18.41 16.63
CA ALA A 4 -12.51 17.54 16.05
C ALA A 4 -12.20 17.16 14.59
N ALA A 5 -11.25 17.84 13.95
CA ALA A 5 -10.82 17.54 12.59
C ALA A 5 -9.87 16.33 12.60
N HIS A 6 -9.89 15.53 11.53
CA HIS A 6 -8.95 14.41 11.38
C HIS A 6 -7.49 14.88 11.35
N VAL A 7 -7.25 16.09 10.83
CA VAL A 7 -5.96 16.77 10.83
C VAL A 7 -6.22 18.27 10.99
N GLY A 8 -5.40 18.95 11.79
CA GLY A 8 -5.41 20.40 11.96
C GLY A 8 -4.03 21.00 11.69
N LEU A 9 -4.00 22.27 11.26
CA LEU A 9 -2.79 23.10 11.18
C LEU A 9 -3.06 24.40 11.93
N SER A 10 -2.23 24.70 12.94
CA SER A 10 -2.23 26.00 13.61
C SER A 10 -1.24 26.93 12.94
N LEU A 11 -1.65 28.16 12.62
CA LEU A 11 -0.76 29.24 12.17
C LEU A 11 -0.27 30.12 13.33
N SER A 12 -0.72 29.86 14.56
CA SER A 12 -0.33 30.60 15.76
C SER A 12 0.32 29.67 16.78
N THR A 13 1.32 30.16 17.49
CA THR A 13 2.01 29.47 18.58
C THR A 13 1.21 29.47 19.89
N ALA A 14 0.13 30.27 19.97
CA ALA A 14 -0.74 30.37 21.15
C ALA A 14 -1.69 29.16 21.28
N GLU A 15 -2.82 29.31 21.97
CA GLU A 15 -3.79 28.26 22.33
C GLU A 15 -4.23 27.33 21.18
N ALA A 16 -4.21 27.82 19.92
CA ALA A 16 -4.54 27.03 18.75
C ALA A 16 -3.52 25.90 18.46
N SER A 17 -2.26 26.06 18.84
CA SER A 17 -1.21 25.04 18.70
C SER A 17 -1.48 23.82 19.57
N VAL A 18 -2.00 24.03 20.78
CA VAL A 18 -2.36 22.97 21.74
C VAL A 18 -3.50 22.08 21.20
N ALA A 19 -4.32 22.62 20.31
CA ALA A 19 -5.46 21.93 19.71
C ALA A 19 -5.15 21.24 18.38
N SER A 20 -3.95 21.42 17.82
CA SER A 20 -3.59 21.03 16.45
C SER A 20 -2.35 20.14 16.42
N PRO A 21 -2.34 19.02 15.67
CA PRO A 21 -1.15 18.15 15.57
C PRO A 21 0.02 18.83 14.85
N PHE A 22 -0.25 19.80 13.97
CA PHE A 22 0.78 20.59 13.29
C PHE A 22 0.67 22.06 13.67
N THR A 23 1.82 22.71 13.83
CA THR A 23 1.93 24.17 14.07
C THR A 23 2.96 24.75 13.10
N ALA A 24 2.57 25.74 12.31
CA ALA A 24 3.46 26.46 11.42
C ALA A 24 4.24 27.51 12.21
N ASN A 25 5.57 27.50 12.07
CA ASN A 25 6.42 28.50 12.72
C ASN A 25 6.25 29.88 12.07
N ILE A 26 6.08 29.91 10.75
CA ILE A 26 5.75 31.11 9.98
C ILE A 26 4.25 31.06 9.69
N PRO A 27 3.47 32.09 10.05
CA PRO A 27 2.01 32.14 9.88
C PRO A 27 1.60 32.37 8.40
N ASP A 28 2.10 31.53 7.48
CA ASP A 28 1.78 31.57 6.05
C ASP A 28 0.91 30.36 5.67
N ILE A 29 -0.12 30.59 4.86
CA ILE A 29 -1.02 29.56 4.32
C ILE A 29 -0.23 28.55 3.47
N LYS A 30 0.92 28.93 2.90
CA LYS A 30 1.83 28.00 2.18
C LYS A 30 2.25 26.79 3.02
N ALA A 31 2.28 26.90 4.35
CA ALA A 31 2.55 25.76 5.22
C ALA A 31 1.54 24.63 5.02
N MET A 32 0.27 24.94 4.70
CA MET A 32 -0.75 23.94 4.39
C MET A 32 -0.48 23.23 3.06
N GLU A 33 -0.01 23.95 2.05
CA GLU A 33 0.37 23.35 0.76
C GLU A 33 1.55 22.38 0.95
N GLN A 34 2.58 22.82 1.69
CA GLN A 34 3.73 21.98 2.01
C GLN A 34 3.33 20.73 2.80
N LEU A 35 2.49 20.90 3.82
CA LEU A 35 1.98 19.77 4.61
C LEU A 35 1.23 18.74 3.75
N LEU A 36 0.44 19.21 2.77
CA LEU A 36 -0.25 18.32 1.83
C LEU A 36 0.70 17.61 0.86
N ILE A 37 1.74 18.29 0.39
CA ILE A 37 2.77 17.72 -0.47
C ILE A 37 3.54 16.61 0.28
N GLU A 38 4.04 16.93 1.48
CA GLU A 38 4.75 15.99 2.35
C GLU A 38 3.85 14.81 2.73
N GLY A 39 2.62 15.06 3.19
CA GLY A 39 1.70 13.98 3.56
C GLY A 39 1.35 13.04 2.41
N ARG A 40 1.19 13.55 1.19
CA ARG A 40 0.96 12.72 -0.01
C ARG A 40 2.20 11.96 -0.44
N GLY A 41 3.38 12.58 -0.34
CA GLY A 41 4.65 11.94 -0.61
C GLY A 41 4.91 10.79 0.36
N THR A 42 4.78 11.04 1.66
CA THR A 42 4.93 10.00 2.69
C THR A 42 3.94 8.86 2.51
N LEU A 43 2.66 9.15 2.22
CA LEU A 43 1.69 8.10 1.95
C LEU A 43 2.08 7.25 0.74
N SER A 44 2.47 7.89 -0.38
CA SER A 44 2.96 7.19 -1.56
C SER A 44 4.21 6.35 -1.23
N SER A 45 5.22 6.92 -0.56
CA SER A 45 6.42 6.20 -0.12
C SER A 45 6.09 4.94 0.69
N SER A 46 5.14 5.02 1.63
CA SER A 46 4.65 3.86 2.38
C SER A 46 4.00 2.79 1.51
N PHE A 47 3.29 3.16 0.44
CA PHE A 47 2.76 2.20 -0.54
C PHE A 47 3.87 1.51 -1.34
N HIS A 48 4.91 2.24 -1.72
CA HIS A 48 6.07 1.68 -2.41
C HIS A 48 6.85 0.72 -1.51
N ALA A 49 7.10 1.12 -0.26
CA ALA A 49 7.73 0.25 0.74
C ALA A 49 6.89 -1.02 0.98
N PHE A 50 5.57 -0.90 1.13
CA PHE A 50 4.67 -2.06 1.26
C PHE A 50 4.77 -3.01 0.06
N LYS A 51 4.72 -2.49 -1.18
CA LYS A 51 4.88 -3.31 -2.39
C LYS A 51 6.23 -4.01 -2.43
N ALA A 52 7.32 -3.30 -2.11
CA ALA A 52 8.66 -3.85 -2.10
C ALA A 52 8.79 -4.98 -1.06
N THR A 53 8.34 -4.75 0.19
CA THR A 53 8.33 -5.78 1.23
C THR A 53 7.53 -7.02 0.80
N ALA A 54 6.35 -6.83 0.21
CA ALA A 54 5.54 -7.94 -0.28
C ALA A 54 6.23 -8.73 -1.40
N ILE A 55 6.81 -8.05 -2.38
CA ILE A 55 7.52 -8.71 -3.49
C ILE A 55 8.77 -9.45 -2.99
N PHE A 56 9.53 -8.87 -2.07
CA PHE A 56 10.73 -9.49 -1.53
C PHE A 56 10.40 -10.75 -0.74
N THR A 57 9.47 -10.66 0.22
CA THR A 57 9.07 -11.80 1.04
C THR A 57 8.38 -12.91 0.23
N LEU A 58 7.53 -12.57 -0.74
CA LEU A 58 6.90 -13.57 -1.60
C LEU A 58 7.89 -14.22 -2.58
N THR A 59 8.89 -13.48 -3.06
CA THR A 59 9.97 -14.04 -3.88
C THR A 59 10.81 -15.03 -3.08
N GLN A 60 11.14 -14.69 -1.83
CA GLN A 60 11.85 -15.60 -0.91
C GLN A 60 11.02 -16.84 -0.64
N PHE A 61 9.72 -16.68 -0.35
CA PHE A 61 8.80 -17.79 -0.17
C PHE A 61 8.77 -18.74 -1.38
N ILE A 62 8.66 -18.21 -2.60
CA ILE A 62 8.72 -19.02 -3.82
C ILE A 62 10.05 -19.75 -3.95
N SER A 63 11.16 -19.08 -3.70
CA SER A 63 12.50 -19.66 -3.78
C SER A 63 12.63 -20.85 -2.84
N THR A 64 12.18 -20.69 -1.60
CA THR A 64 12.18 -21.76 -0.60
C THR A 64 11.23 -22.90 -0.95
N ALA A 65 10.03 -22.59 -1.47
CA ALA A 65 9.06 -23.60 -1.86
C ALA A 65 9.58 -24.47 -3.01
N ILE A 66 10.22 -23.86 -4.01
CA ILE A 66 10.84 -24.58 -5.12
C ILE A 66 11.97 -25.47 -4.63
N LEU A 67 12.83 -24.98 -3.73
CA LEU A 67 13.95 -25.78 -3.22
C LEU A 67 13.47 -26.97 -2.38
N ILE A 68 12.47 -26.78 -1.53
CA ILE A 68 11.89 -27.86 -0.72
C ILE A 68 11.32 -28.97 -1.61
N GLU A 69 10.65 -28.62 -2.71
CA GLU A 69 10.15 -29.59 -3.69
C GLU A 69 11.29 -30.40 -4.35
N LEU A 70 12.47 -29.79 -4.46
CA LEU A 70 13.69 -30.41 -5.00
C LEU A 70 14.53 -31.10 -3.91
N TYR A 71 14.01 -31.23 -2.69
CA TYR A 71 14.74 -31.79 -1.53
C TYR A 71 16.00 -30.99 -1.17
N SER A 72 16.07 -29.72 -1.58
CA SER A 72 17.17 -28.81 -1.27
C SER A 72 16.70 -27.70 -0.33
N MET A 73 17.66 -26.98 0.25
CA MET A 73 17.37 -25.86 1.14
C MET A 73 18.30 -24.69 0.84
N LEU A 74 17.83 -23.48 1.15
CA LEU A 74 18.69 -22.32 1.12
C LEU A 74 19.54 -22.30 2.40
N SER A 75 20.84 -22.01 2.27
CA SER A 75 21.73 -21.89 3.42
C SER A 75 21.32 -20.72 4.34
N ASP A 76 21.53 -20.85 5.65
CA ASP A 76 21.26 -19.81 6.64
C ASP A 76 21.98 -18.49 6.30
N PHE A 77 23.23 -18.58 5.84
CA PHE A 77 23.98 -17.40 5.42
C PHE A 77 23.48 -16.83 4.10
N SER A 78 22.94 -17.65 3.20
CA SER A 78 22.27 -17.15 1.98
C SER A 78 21.04 -16.32 2.34
N PHE A 79 20.22 -16.78 3.30
CA PHE A 79 19.11 -15.98 3.82
C PHE A 79 19.58 -14.66 4.42
N LEU A 80 20.65 -14.70 5.24
CA LEU A 80 21.21 -13.50 5.85
C LEU A 80 21.72 -12.51 4.80
N ILE A 81 22.41 -13.00 3.75
CA ILE A 81 22.85 -12.16 2.64
C ILE A 81 21.67 -11.48 1.95
N ILE A 82 20.63 -12.25 1.61
CA ILE A 82 19.43 -11.72 0.98
C ILE A 82 18.79 -10.66 1.88
N ASP A 83 18.54 -10.97 3.15
CA ASP A 83 17.79 -10.08 4.03
C ASP A 83 18.60 -8.86 4.45
N MET A 84 19.80 -9.06 5.00
CA MET A 84 20.59 -7.95 5.56
C MET A 84 21.29 -7.11 4.51
N PHE A 85 21.78 -7.74 3.44
CA PHE A 85 22.65 -7.05 2.49
C PHE A 85 21.98 -6.70 1.18
N ILE A 86 20.85 -7.33 0.84
CA ILE A 86 20.10 -7.02 -0.39
C ILE A 86 18.77 -6.31 -0.07
N THR A 87 17.85 -6.95 0.65
CA THR A 87 16.49 -6.43 0.81
C THR A 87 16.42 -5.27 1.81
N LEU A 88 17.11 -5.34 2.96
CA LEU A 88 17.11 -4.26 3.95
C LEU A 88 17.64 -2.92 3.41
N PRO A 89 18.82 -2.83 2.75
CA PRO A 89 19.32 -1.56 2.25
C PRO A 89 18.38 -0.94 1.21
N LEU A 90 17.81 -1.76 0.34
CA LEU A 90 16.84 -1.31 -0.66
C LEU A 90 15.56 -0.83 0.00
N LEU A 91 15.00 -1.60 0.94
CA LEU A 91 13.74 -1.26 1.61
C LEU A 91 13.86 0.02 2.46
N PHE A 92 14.95 0.13 3.22
CA PHE A 92 15.20 1.28 4.08
C PHE A 92 15.27 2.58 3.27
N THR A 93 15.90 2.56 2.10
CA THR A 93 16.12 3.76 1.29
C THR A 93 14.90 4.19 0.47
N ILE A 94 13.93 3.30 0.21
CA ILE A 94 12.63 3.66 -0.39
C ILE A 94 11.87 4.66 0.47
N GLY A 95 11.95 4.50 1.80
CA GLY A 95 11.29 5.40 2.76
C GLY A 95 11.75 6.86 2.68
N TYR A 96 12.99 7.10 2.22
CA TYR A 96 13.62 8.42 2.16
C TYR A 96 13.44 9.15 0.82
N ILE A 97 12.58 8.65 -0.09
CA ILE A 97 12.32 9.34 -1.34
C ILE A 97 11.57 10.65 -1.06
N SER A 98 12.15 11.77 -1.52
CA SER A 98 11.56 13.09 -1.32
C SER A 98 10.24 13.26 -2.08
N PRO A 99 9.28 14.03 -1.53
CA PRO A 99 8.03 14.32 -2.20
C PRO A 99 8.23 15.22 -3.42
N SER A 100 7.22 15.21 -4.30
CA SER A 100 7.15 16.09 -5.47
C SER A 100 7.21 17.57 -5.08
N LYS A 101 7.85 18.40 -5.90
CA LYS A 101 7.99 19.85 -5.65
C LYS A 101 6.68 20.64 -5.80
N ARG A 102 5.64 20.03 -6.37
CA ARG A 102 4.37 20.70 -6.67
C ARG A 102 3.20 19.80 -6.30
N LEU A 103 2.11 20.41 -5.87
CA LEU A 103 0.88 19.69 -5.58
C LEU A 103 0.26 19.14 -6.88
N THR A 104 0.08 17.83 -6.95
CA THR A 104 -0.54 17.15 -8.09
C THR A 104 -2.06 17.07 -7.93
N ASN A 105 -2.80 17.08 -9.05
CA ASN A 105 -4.27 16.91 -9.02
C ASN A 105 -4.71 15.46 -8.78
N LYS A 106 -3.84 14.47 -9.00
CA LYS A 106 -4.11 13.07 -8.67
C LYS A 106 -4.10 12.87 -7.15
N THR A 107 -4.98 12.02 -6.63
CA THR A 107 -4.95 11.57 -5.23
C THR A 107 -4.10 10.30 -5.13
N PRO A 108 -3.36 10.12 -4.02
CA PRO A 108 -2.67 8.86 -3.76
C PRO A 108 -3.68 7.71 -3.60
N GLN A 109 -3.19 6.48 -3.55
CA GLN A 109 -4.03 5.30 -3.42
C GLN A 109 -4.76 5.26 -2.07
N ASP A 110 -6.03 4.85 -2.08
CA ASP A 110 -6.89 4.88 -0.89
C ASP A 110 -6.75 3.62 0.01
N SER A 111 -6.16 2.53 -0.49
CA SER A 111 -6.04 1.26 0.25
C SER A 111 -4.88 0.38 -0.23
N LEU A 112 -4.17 -0.22 0.74
CA LEU A 112 -3.09 -1.20 0.53
C LEU A 112 -3.55 -2.42 -0.27
N LEU A 113 -4.79 -2.87 -0.06
CA LEU A 113 -5.39 -4.01 -0.76
C LEU A 113 -6.20 -3.57 -1.98
N SER A 114 -5.75 -2.53 -2.68
CA SER A 114 -6.36 -2.12 -3.93
C SER A 114 -5.93 -3.04 -5.08
N PHE A 115 -6.82 -3.24 -6.04
CA PHE A 115 -6.56 -4.08 -7.22
C PHE A 115 -5.24 -3.73 -7.94
N PRO A 116 -4.89 -2.44 -8.17
CA PRO A 116 -3.61 -2.09 -8.81
C PRO A 116 -2.39 -2.55 -8.02
N VAL A 117 -2.43 -2.47 -6.69
CA VAL A 117 -1.31 -2.87 -5.81
C VAL A 117 -1.16 -4.38 -5.83
N ILE A 118 -2.26 -5.12 -5.60
CA ILE A 118 -2.25 -6.58 -5.60
C ILE A 118 -1.82 -7.11 -6.97
N SER A 119 -2.33 -6.52 -8.05
CA SER A 119 -1.95 -6.90 -9.41
C SER A 119 -0.46 -6.64 -9.67
N SER A 120 0.08 -5.50 -9.26
CA SER A 120 1.52 -5.21 -9.41
C SER A 120 2.38 -6.25 -8.70
N ILE A 121 2.05 -6.57 -7.44
CA ILE A 121 2.75 -7.59 -6.65
C ILE A 121 2.66 -8.97 -7.34
N PHE A 122 1.47 -9.35 -7.80
CA PHE A 122 1.25 -10.64 -8.44
C PHE A 122 2.00 -10.78 -9.78
N MET A 123 2.10 -9.71 -10.58
CA MET A 123 2.86 -9.74 -11.83
C MET A 123 4.37 -9.90 -11.56
N HIS A 124 4.92 -9.19 -10.58
CA HIS A 124 6.31 -9.38 -10.16
C HIS A 124 6.55 -10.79 -9.64
N LEU A 125 5.59 -11.35 -8.90
CA LEU A 125 5.66 -12.71 -8.39
C LEU A 125 5.74 -13.75 -9.52
N ILE A 126 4.89 -13.64 -10.54
CA ILE A 126 4.90 -14.54 -11.70
C ILE A 126 6.23 -14.44 -12.44
N VAL A 127 6.71 -13.22 -12.70
CA VAL A 127 7.99 -13.05 -13.41
C VAL A 127 9.13 -13.68 -12.60
N SER A 128 9.18 -13.44 -11.29
CA SER A 128 10.18 -14.03 -10.41
C SER A 128 10.13 -15.56 -10.43
N PHE A 129 8.94 -16.15 -10.36
CA PHE A 129 8.76 -17.60 -10.48
C PHE A 129 9.27 -18.15 -11.82
N VAL A 130 8.88 -17.52 -12.94
CA VAL A 130 9.29 -17.95 -14.28
C VAL A 130 10.81 -17.89 -14.44
N VAL A 131 11.44 -16.80 -13.98
CA VAL A 131 12.90 -16.66 -14.04
C VAL A 131 13.58 -17.79 -13.26
N GLN A 132 13.16 -18.05 -12.03
CA GLN A 132 13.69 -19.14 -11.20
C GLN A 132 13.52 -20.52 -11.85
N ILE A 133 12.36 -20.81 -12.42
CA ILE A 133 12.11 -22.08 -13.14
C ILE A 133 13.01 -22.21 -14.36
N ILE A 134 13.18 -21.14 -15.16
CA ILE A 134 14.10 -21.15 -16.29
C ILE A 134 15.54 -21.38 -15.81
N GLY A 135 15.95 -20.74 -14.70
CA GLY A 135 17.28 -20.95 -14.10
C GLY A 135 17.53 -22.41 -13.74
N LEU A 136 16.52 -23.09 -13.18
CA LEU A 136 16.58 -24.53 -12.91
C LEU A 136 16.68 -25.38 -14.18
N PHE A 137 16.00 -25.01 -15.26
CA PHE A 137 16.15 -25.73 -16.53
C PHE A 137 17.53 -25.53 -17.14
N VAL A 138 18.09 -24.33 -17.05
CA VAL A 138 19.42 -24.03 -17.59
C VAL A 138 20.51 -24.75 -16.81
N ILE A 139 20.46 -24.74 -15.46
CA ILE A 139 21.48 -25.43 -14.65
C ILE A 139 21.48 -26.93 -14.89
N LYS A 140 20.30 -27.55 -15.08
CA LYS A 140 20.17 -28.98 -15.43
C LYS A 140 20.77 -29.33 -16.80
N GLY A 141 20.89 -28.35 -17.70
CA GLY A 141 21.50 -28.51 -19.03
C GLY A 141 23.01 -28.24 -19.06
N CYS A 142 23.63 -27.95 -17.91
CA CYS A 142 25.08 -27.76 -17.81
C CYS A 142 25.80 -29.12 -17.74
N SER A 143 27.02 -29.20 -18.27
CA SER A 143 27.83 -30.44 -18.30
C SER A 143 28.16 -30.98 -16.92
N ASP A 144 28.29 -30.08 -15.94
CA ASP A 144 28.78 -30.40 -14.60
C ASP A 144 27.62 -30.67 -13.62
N PHE A 145 26.39 -30.69 -14.13
CA PHE A 145 25.21 -30.87 -13.29
C PHE A 145 25.17 -32.28 -12.70
N ILE A 146 25.19 -32.34 -11.38
CA ILE A 146 25.00 -33.58 -10.62
C ILE A 146 23.65 -33.45 -9.91
N PRO A 147 22.67 -34.33 -10.20
CA PRO A 147 21.37 -34.28 -9.54
C PRO A 147 21.53 -34.59 -8.05
N LEU A 148 20.75 -33.91 -7.22
CA LEU A 148 20.74 -34.16 -5.79
C LEU A 148 20.27 -35.58 -5.47
N ASP A 149 21.04 -36.31 -4.64
CA ASP A 149 20.60 -37.58 -4.09
C ASP A 149 19.64 -37.35 -2.92
N LYS A 150 18.38 -37.73 -3.12
CA LYS A 150 17.30 -37.52 -2.15
C LYS A 150 17.41 -38.39 -0.90
N ASN A 151 18.16 -39.49 -1.00
CA ASN A 151 18.33 -40.45 0.09
C ASN A 151 19.62 -40.22 0.87
N ASP A 152 20.38 -39.19 0.51
CA ASP A 152 21.61 -38.86 1.21
C ASP A 152 21.29 -38.54 2.68
N THR A 153 22.12 -39.04 3.59
CA THR A 153 21.97 -38.75 5.02
C THR A 153 22.67 -37.46 5.41
N ASP A 154 23.56 -36.95 4.55
CA ASP A 154 24.32 -35.75 4.79
C ASP A 154 23.50 -34.51 4.42
N PHE A 155 23.01 -33.81 5.45
CA PHE A 155 22.22 -32.59 5.29
C PHE A 155 22.97 -31.49 4.54
N GLN A 156 24.30 -31.45 4.63
CA GLN A 156 25.12 -30.46 3.90
C GLN A 156 24.99 -30.61 2.39
N ASN A 157 24.89 -31.84 1.87
CA ASN A 157 24.72 -32.08 0.44
C ASN A 157 23.35 -31.59 -0.08
N HIS A 158 22.34 -31.52 0.79
CA HIS A 158 21.03 -30.95 0.45
C HIS A 158 21.08 -29.43 0.33
N ILE A 159 22.02 -28.76 1.00
CA ILE A 159 22.22 -27.31 0.91
C ILE A 159 23.17 -26.98 -0.26
N GLU A 160 24.30 -27.70 -0.37
CA GLU A 160 25.32 -27.51 -1.40
C GLU A 160 24.89 -28.13 -2.75
N SER A 161 23.73 -27.73 -3.26
CA SER A 161 23.15 -28.24 -4.49
C SER A 161 23.25 -27.25 -5.65
N PHE A 162 23.22 -27.75 -6.88
CA PHE A 162 23.17 -26.91 -8.07
C PHE A 162 21.82 -26.17 -8.19
N GLU A 163 20.75 -26.78 -7.66
CA GLU A 163 19.42 -26.21 -7.58
C GLU A 163 19.40 -24.99 -6.67
N MET A 164 20.02 -25.08 -5.48
CA MET A 164 20.18 -23.98 -4.53
C MET A 164 20.94 -22.83 -5.19
N PHE A 165 22.08 -23.12 -5.83
CA PHE A 165 22.87 -22.15 -6.57
C PHE A 165 22.00 -21.43 -7.63
N ALA A 166 21.27 -22.18 -8.45
CA ALA A 166 20.46 -21.60 -9.51
C ALA A 166 19.34 -20.70 -9.00
N ILE A 167 18.64 -21.12 -7.95
CA ILE A 167 17.54 -20.37 -7.34
C ILE A 167 18.06 -19.12 -6.64
N PHE A 168 19.16 -19.23 -5.89
CA PHE A 168 19.78 -18.10 -5.19
C PHE A 168 20.09 -16.97 -6.16
N PHE A 169 20.86 -17.20 -7.22
CA PHE A 169 21.21 -16.15 -8.19
C PHE A 169 19.99 -15.64 -8.99
N SER A 170 19.07 -16.52 -9.36
CA SER A 170 17.84 -16.12 -10.05
C SER A 170 16.97 -15.20 -9.19
N SER A 171 16.93 -15.45 -7.87
CA SER A 171 16.18 -14.60 -6.92
C SER A 171 16.82 -13.22 -6.74
N LEU A 172 18.16 -13.11 -6.74
CA LEU A 172 18.89 -11.83 -6.67
C LEU A 172 18.55 -10.88 -7.83
N ILE A 173 18.34 -11.44 -9.02
CA ILE A 173 17.88 -10.69 -10.20
C ILE A 173 16.48 -10.09 -9.95
N SER A 174 15.57 -10.88 -9.36
CA SER A 174 14.20 -10.42 -9.05
C SER A 174 14.19 -9.31 -8.00
N TYR A 175 15.03 -9.39 -6.97
CA TYR A 175 15.10 -8.36 -5.92
C TYR A 175 15.61 -7.03 -6.47
N THR A 176 16.72 -7.06 -7.21
CA THR A 176 17.34 -5.86 -7.79
C THR A 176 16.43 -5.20 -8.82
N SER A 177 15.90 -5.96 -9.78
CA SER A 177 14.98 -5.44 -10.80
C SER A 177 13.69 -4.90 -10.19
N GLY A 178 13.04 -5.65 -9.30
CA GLY A 178 11.80 -5.24 -8.63
C GLY A 178 11.96 -3.95 -7.83
N SER A 179 13.09 -3.78 -7.13
CA SER A 179 13.37 -2.56 -6.38
C SER A 179 13.43 -1.30 -7.26
N VAL A 180 13.99 -1.40 -8.48
CA VAL A 180 14.09 -0.26 -9.40
C VAL A 180 12.73 0.01 -10.05
N VAL A 181 12.05 -1.03 -10.52
CA VAL A 181 10.77 -0.92 -11.24
C VAL A 181 9.66 -0.32 -10.39
N LEU A 182 9.58 -0.68 -9.11
CA LEU A 182 8.57 -0.11 -8.22
C LEU A 182 8.74 1.40 -8.04
N ASN A 183 9.99 1.88 -7.96
CA ASN A 183 10.31 3.28 -7.68
C ASN A 183 10.47 4.16 -8.93
N LEU A 184 10.38 3.57 -10.14
CA LEU A 184 10.56 4.28 -11.41
C LEU A 184 9.50 5.36 -11.66
N PHE A 185 8.27 5.14 -11.19
CA PHE A 185 7.14 5.97 -11.56
C PHE A 185 6.20 6.28 -10.38
N ASP A 186 6.21 7.53 -9.93
CA ASP A 186 5.14 8.08 -9.11
C ASP A 186 4.98 9.58 -9.42
N SER A 187 3.75 10.08 -9.35
CA SER A 187 3.47 11.51 -9.51
C SER A 187 3.69 12.30 -8.21
N HIS A 188 3.64 11.62 -7.07
CA HIS A 188 3.73 12.20 -5.73
C HIS A 188 5.16 12.25 -5.18
N LEU A 189 6.06 11.47 -5.76
CA LEU A 189 7.47 11.38 -5.37
C LEU A 189 8.37 12.00 -6.43
N GLN A 190 9.58 12.37 -6.02
CA GLN A 190 10.63 12.66 -6.99
C GLN A 190 11.16 11.37 -7.62
N PRO A 191 11.75 11.44 -8.83
CA PRO A 191 12.38 10.28 -9.43
C PRO A 191 13.44 9.65 -8.51
N PHE A 192 13.47 8.31 -8.44
CA PHE A 192 14.35 7.56 -7.55
C PHE A 192 15.84 7.94 -7.69
N PHE A 193 16.29 8.33 -8.88
CA PHE A 193 17.67 8.73 -9.14
C PHE A 193 18.11 10.03 -8.45
N LYS A 194 17.17 10.83 -7.94
CA LYS A 194 17.49 11.99 -7.09
C LYS A 194 17.73 11.61 -5.64
N ASN A 195 17.26 10.45 -5.20
CA ASN A 195 17.52 9.94 -3.87
C ASN A 195 18.92 9.32 -3.84
N THR A 196 19.90 10.07 -3.35
CA THR A 196 21.30 9.63 -3.26
C THR A 196 21.45 8.38 -2.40
N LEU A 197 20.68 8.25 -1.32
CA LEU A 197 20.72 7.05 -0.46
C LEU A 197 20.27 5.81 -1.23
N PHE A 198 19.16 5.92 -1.99
CA PHE A 198 18.66 4.81 -2.80
C PHE A 198 19.67 4.41 -3.90
N ILE A 199 20.33 5.37 -4.55
CA ILE A 199 21.37 5.07 -5.55
C ILE A 199 22.58 4.41 -4.91
N VAL A 200 23.03 4.86 -3.74
CA VAL A 200 24.14 4.22 -3.00
C VAL A 200 23.77 2.79 -2.64
N SER A 201 22.58 2.55 -2.08
CA SER A 201 22.12 1.19 -1.74
C SER A 201 21.93 0.31 -2.97
N LEU A 202 21.38 0.83 -4.06
CA LEU A 202 21.24 0.09 -5.32
C LEU A 202 22.60 -0.27 -5.92
N THR A 203 23.56 0.66 -5.89
CA THR A 203 24.92 0.42 -6.37
C THR A 203 25.62 -0.62 -5.49
N PHE A 204 25.49 -0.50 -4.17
CA PHE A 204 26.04 -1.47 -3.23
C PHE A 204 25.48 -2.88 -3.46
N THR A 205 24.16 -3.04 -3.54
CA THR A 205 23.53 -4.36 -3.75
C THR A 205 23.85 -4.94 -5.12
N SER A 206 23.94 -4.11 -6.16
CA SER A 206 24.33 -4.55 -7.50
C SER A 206 25.79 -4.99 -7.55
N LEU A 207 26.70 -4.24 -6.94
CA LEU A 207 28.12 -4.59 -6.85
C LEU A 207 28.33 -5.86 -6.01
N LEU A 208 27.63 -6.00 -4.89
CA LEU A 208 27.68 -7.20 -4.07
C LEU A 208 27.18 -8.43 -4.85
N THR A 209 26.07 -8.29 -5.57
CA THR A 209 25.53 -9.35 -6.43
C THR A 209 26.51 -9.72 -7.54
N LEU A 210 27.11 -8.73 -8.18
CA LEU A 210 28.13 -8.93 -9.22
C LEU A 210 29.39 -9.59 -8.66
N PHE A 211 29.81 -9.20 -7.45
CA PHE A 211 30.98 -9.77 -6.79
C PHE A 211 30.76 -11.25 -6.45
N ILE A 212 29.62 -11.60 -5.84
CA ILE A 212 29.24 -13.00 -5.56
C ILE A 212 29.10 -13.79 -6.86
N TYR A 213 28.69 -13.13 -7.95
CA TYR A 213 28.53 -13.73 -9.27
C TYR A 213 29.86 -14.02 -9.99
N ILE A 214 30.84 -13.10 -9.99
CA ILE A 214 32.09 -13.27 -10.76
C ILE A 214 33.15 -14.02 -9.96
N GLU A 215 33.34 -13.66 -8.69
CA GLU A 215 34.50 -14.10 -7.94
C GLU A 215 34.27 -15.46 -7.27
N ASP A 216 35.15 -16.41 -7.59
CA ASP A 216 35.21 -17.70 -6.95
C ASP A 216 36.05 -17.61 -5.67
N VAL A 217 35.50 -16.94 -4.64
CA VAL A 217 36.18 -16.80 -3.36
C VAL A 217 35.88 -18.03 -2.48
N PRO A 218 36.86 -18.89 -2.17
CA PRO A 218 36.60 -20.16 -1.47
C PRO A 218 35.91 -19.97 -0.11
N TRP A 219 36.30 -18.92 0.62
CA TRP A 219 35.70 -18.61 1.91
C TRP A 219 34.23 -18.20 1.80
N ILE A 220 33.85 -17.45 0.76
CA ILE A 220 32.44 -17.04 0.54
C ILE A 220 31.63 -18.25 0.12
N ASN A 221 32.14 -19.08 -0.79
CA ASN A 221 31.42 -20.27 -1.22
C ASN A 221 31.21 -21.24 -0.06
N HIS A 222 32.19 -21.41 0.82
CA HIS A 222 32.04 -22.24 2.01
C HIS A 222 31.04 -21.63 3.01
N LEU A 223 31.08 -20.30 3.20
CA LEU A 223 30.16 -19.62 4.12
C LEU A 223 28.72 -19.68 3.62
N VAL A 224 28.50 -19.47 2.32
CA VAL A 224 27.18 -19.43 1.68
C VAL A 224 26.73 -20.84 1.25
N GLN A 225 27.62 -21.83 1.31
CA GLN A 225 27.42 -23.22 0.86
C GLN A 225 27.02 -23.30 -0.62
N LEU A 226 27.74 -22.54 -1.46
CA LEU A 226 27.48 -22.47 -2.90
C LEU A 226 28.25 -23.55 -3.65
N ARG A 227 27.52 -24.49 -4.24
CA ARG A 227 28.06 -25.38 -5.28
C ARG A 227 28.01 -24.69 -6.64
N ARG A 228 29.12 -24.06 -7.03
CA ARG A 228 29.22 -23.30 -8.29
C ARG A 228 29.31 -24.24 -9.49
N THR A 229 28.73 -23.82 -10.62
CA THR A 229 28.98 -24.43 -11.92
C THR A 229 30.17 -23.76 -12.62
N ILE A 230 30.95 -24.55 -13.36
CA ILE A 230 32.06 -24.07 -14.19
C ILE A 230 31.51 -23.67 -15.58
N ASP A 231 30.32 -24.16 -15.91
CA ASP A 231 29.77 -24.08 -17.25
C ASP A 231 29.23 -22.67 -17.58
N MET A 232 29.78 -22.06 -18.64
CA MET A 232 29.53 -20.65 -19.00
C MET A 232 28.07 -20.37 -19.39
N ARG A 233 27.32 -21.41 -19.75
CA ARG A 233 25.91 -21.31 -20.16
C ARG A 233 25.05 -20.67 -19.08
N PHE A 234 25.28 -21.02 -17.82
CA PHE A 234 24.50 -20.49 -16.71
C PHE A 234 24.79 -19.01 -16.46
N TYR A 235 26.05 -18.60 -16.58
CA TYR A 235 26.46 -17.19 -16.48
C TYR A 235 25.85 -16.33 -17.60
N VAL A 236 25.87 -16.82 -18.84
CA VAL A 236 25.20 -16.14 -19.97
C VAL A 236 23.69 -16.03 -19.71
N TYR A 237 23.06 -17.08 -19.17
CA TYR A 237 21.66 -17.03 -18.77
C TYR A 237 21.41 -15.95 -17.71
N LEU A 238 22.21 -15.84 -16.66
CA LEU A 238 22.01 -14.83 -15.62
C LEU A 238 22.10 -13.40 -16.16
N ALA A 239 23.05 -13.13 -17.07
CA ALA A 239 23.16 -11.83 -17.74
C ALA A 239 21.89 -11.52 -18.56
N ILE A 240 21.42 -12.45 -19.38
CA ILE A 240 20.20 -12.29 -20.19
C ILE A 240 18.95 -12.18 -19.30
N ALA A 241 18.85 -12.99 -18.26
CA ALA A 241 17.77 -12.99 -17.29
C ALA A 241 17.69 -11.64 -16.56
N SER A 242 18.83 -11.04 -16.19
CA SER A 242 18.86 -9.73 -15.54
C SER A 242 18.24 -8.62 -16.41
N ALA A 243 18.67 -8.53 -17.68
CA ALA A 243 18.17 -7.54 -18.61
C ALA A 243 16.69 -7.79 -18.97
N SER A 244 16.34 -9.04 -19.29
CA SER A 244 14.97 -9.40 -19.67
C SER A 244 13.98 -9.23 -18.52
N THR A 245 14.33 -9.62 -17.30
CA THR A 245 13.47 -9.45 -16.10
C THR A 245 13.20 -7.97 -15.86
N PHE A 246 14.22 -7.12 -15.95
CA PHE A 246 14.06 -5.68 -15.81
C PHE A 246 13.13 -5.10 -16.89
N ILE A 247 13.35 -5.45 -18.17
CA ILE A 247 12.50 -4.97 -19.28
C ILE A 247 11.06 -5.45 -19.11
N ILE A 248 10.84 -6.73 -18.80
CA ILE A 248 9.52 -7.32 -18.65
C ILE A 248 8.78 -6.67 -17.48
N THR A 249 9.42 -6.52 -16.32
CA THR A 249 8.79 -5.90 -15.15
C THR A 249 8.46 -4.43 -15.40
N VAL A 250 9.32 -3.66 -16.09
CA VAL A 250 9.01 -2.28 -16.53
C VAL A 250 7.78 -2.25 -17.45
N LEU A 251 7.74 -3.13 -18.46
CA LEU A 251 6.62 -3.18 -19.41
C LEU A 251 5.31 -3.57 -18.72
N LEU A 252 5.34 -4.50 -17.77
CA LEU A 252 4.18 -4.94 -17.01
C LEU A 252 3.68 -3.84 -16.08
N GLU A 253 4.57 -3.19 -15.33
CA GLU A 253 4.18 -2.11 -14.40
C GLU A 253 3.64 -0.89 -15.18
N TYR A 254 4.29 -0.49 -16.27
CA TYR A 254 3.83 0.63 -17.09
C TYR A 254 2.53 0.28 -17.86
N GLY A 255 2.50 -0.87 -18.53
CA GLY A 255 1.37 -1.31 -19.35
C GLY A 255 0.12 -1.63 -18.54
N PHE A 256 0.26 -2.40 -17.47
CA PHE A 256 -0.87 -2.92 -16.70
C PHE A 256 -1.33 -1.95 -15.61
N CYS A 257 -0.39 -1.36 -14.84
CA CYS A 257 -0.75 -0.51 -13.71
C CYS A 257 -0.98 0.96 -14.10
N GLN A 258 -0.34 1.47 -15.17
CA GLN A 258 -0.45 2.88 -15.57
C GLN A 258 -1.31 3.14 -16.81
N LEU A 259 -1.16 2.34 -17.88
CA LEU A 259 -1.91 2.52 -19.12
C LEU A 259 -3.29 1.84 -19.10
N ASN A 260 -3.39 0.63 -18.53
CA ASN A 260 -4.59 -0.19 -18.52
C ASN A 260 -5.12 -0.50 -17.11
N MET A 261 -5.60 0.53 -16.41
CA MET A 261 -6.80 0.29 -15.60
C MET A 261 -8.00 0.37 -16.56
N PRO A 262 -8.47 -0.74 -17.17
CA PRO A 262 -9.64 -0.68 -18.02
C PRO A 262 -10.77 -0.11 -17.17
N LYS A 263 -11.31 1.03 -17.62
CA LYS A 263 -12.49 1.69 -17.04
C LYS A 263 -13.67 0.70 -16.84
N LYS A 264 -13.63 -0.47 -17.48
CA LYS A 264 -14.55 -1.61 -17.34
C LYS A 264 -14.36 -2.41 -16.04
N ILE A 265 -13.13 -2.70 -15.58
CA ILE A 265 -12.89 -3.40 -14.30
C ILE A 265 -13.18 -2.46 -13.11
N ARG A 266 -12.87 -1.16 -13.27
CA ARG A 266 -13.25 -0.09 -12.33
C ARG A 266 -14.77 0.10 -12.16
N LYS A 267 -15.60 -0.45 -13.06
CA LYS A 267 -17.06 -0.50 -12.92
C LYS A 267 -17.55 -1.79 -12.24
N CYS A 268 -16.76 -2.86 -12.29
CA CYS A 268 -17.11 -4.18 -11.78
C CYS A 268 -16.69 -4.33 -10.30
N LEU A 269 -15.50 -3.84 -9.95
CA LEU A 269 -15.16 -3.50 -8.57
C LEU A 269 -15.78 -2.14 -8.30
N GLY A 270 -16.79 -2.08 -7.43
CA GLY A 270 -17.59 -0.89 -7.16
C GLY A 270 -16.74 0.38 -6.95
N PRO A 271 -17.32 1.57 -7.16
CA PRO A 271 -16.56 2.81 -7.21
C PRO A 271 -15.73 2.96 -5.93
N GLN A 272 -14.40 2.93 -6.06
CA GLN A 272 -13.50 3.63 -5.15
C GLN A 272 -13.69 5.13 -5.39
N GLN A 273 -14.90 5.61 -5.09
CA GLN A 273 -15.06 6.96 -4.61
C GLN A 273 -14.72 6.84 -3.13
N GLY A 274 -13.49 7.23 -2.77
CA GLY A 274 -13.34 7.98 -1.54
C GLY A 274 -14.54 8.92 -1.49
N LYS A 275 -15.39 8.73 -0.48
CA LYS A 275 -16.52 9.62 -0.25
C LYS A 275 -15.89 11.00 -0.19
N TYR A 276 -16.01 11.76 -1.27
CA TYR A 276 -16.00 13.20 -1.18
C TYR A 276 -17.07 13.48 -0.13
N LEU A 277 -16.63 13.72 1.11
CA LEU A 277 -17.47 14.26 2.16
C LEU A 277 -18.03 15.53 1.53
N ARG A 278 -19.25 15.35 1.07
CA ARG A 278 -19.92 16.25 0.16
C ARG A 278 -19.98 17.55 0.95
N PHE A 279 -19.28 18.58 0.48
CA PHE A 279 -19.43 19.98 0.90
C PHE A 279 -20.90 20.49 0.83
N LYS A 280 -21.87 19.63 0.49
CA LYS A 280 -23.30 19.82 0.73
C LYS A 280 -23.64 20.00 2.21
N ASN A 281 -22.92 19.40 3.15
CA ASN A 281 -23.21 19.62 4.58
C ASN A 281 -22.73 20.98 5.07
N VAL A 282 -21.60 21.50 4.57
CA VAL A 282 -21.11 22.85 4.92
C VAL A 282 -22.06 23.96 4.42
N LYS A 283 -22.70 23.80 3.25
CA LYS A 283 -23.76 24.74 2.82
C LYS A 283 -25.05 24.60 3.63
N LYS A 284 -25.30 23.44 4.24
CA LYS A 284 -26.47 23.21 5.11
C LYS A 284 -26.22 23.75 6.52
N GLU A 285 -25.01 23.57 7.05
CA GLU A 285 -24.54 24.16 8.32
C GLU A 285 -24.48 25.68 8.22
N ARG A 286 -23.91 26.28 7.16
CA ARG A 286 -23.98 27.74 6.92
C ARG A 286 -25.40 28.28 6.66
N LYS A 287 -26.37 27.40 6.40
CA LYS A 287 -27.79 27.77 6.28
C LYS A 287 -28.51 27.60 7.62
N TYR A 288 -28.08 26.67 8.47
CA TYR A 288 -28.53 26.54 9.85
C TYR A 288 -27.95 27.62 10.75
N GLU A 289 -26.65 27.95 10.66
CA GLU A 289 -26.01 29.06 11.39
C GLU A 289 -26.66 30.39 11.04
N ARG A 290 -26.92 30.68 9.75
CA ARG A 290 -27.65 31.89 9.35
C ARG A 290 -29.11 31.92 9.81
N VAL A 291 -29.75 30.76 10.01
CA VAL A 291 -31.14 30.67 10.53
C VAL A 291 -31.16 30.83 12.05
N VAL A 292 -30.14 30.33 12.75
CA VAL A 292 -29.96 30.51 14.20
C VAL A 292 -29.61 31.96 14.52
N GLU A 293 -28.67 32.60 13.81
CA GLU A 293 -28.38 34.04 13.97
C GLU A 293 -29.59 34.93 13.67
N SER A 294 -30.44 34.57 12.71
CA SER A 294 -31.69 35.32 12.46
C SER A 294 -32.78 35.07 13.51
N ASN A 295 -32.81 33.88 14.12
CA ASN A 295 -33.77 33.55 15.18
C ASN A 295 -33.38 34.16 16.53
N ASP A 296 -32.08 34.21 16.86
CA ASP A 296 -31.59 34.88 18.07
C ASP A 296 -31.80 36.41 17.99
N ASN A 297 -31.66 37.00 16.80
CA ASN A 297 -31.99 38.40 16.56
C ASN A 297 -33.51 38.69 16.61
N GLN A 298 -34.37 37.70 16.36
CA GLN A 298 -35.83 37.83 16.54
C GLN A 298 -36.29 37.53 17.98
N GLN A 299 -35.65 36.61 18.71
CA GLN A 299 -35.99 36.35 20.11
C GLN A 299 -35.54 37.49 21.04
N ASN A 300 -34.47 38.20 20.71
CA ASN A 300 -34.05 39.39 21.46
C ASN A 300 -34.92 40.63 21.21
N SER A 301 -35.84 40.61 20.23
CA SER A 301 -36.77 41.74 19.98
C SER A 301 -38.17 41.55 20.59
N PHE A 302 -38.45 40.44 21.28
CA PHE A 302 -39.79 40.13 21.82
C PHE A 302 -39.86 40.02 23.35
N ILE A 303 -38.78 40.33 24.08
CA ILE A 303 -38.79 40.38 25.55
C ILE A 303 -38.77 41.84 26.02
N THR A 304 -39.85 42.55 25.73
CA THR A 304 -40.28 43.73 26.51
C THR A 304 -41.80 43.86 26.33
N ASN A 305 -42.57 43.38 27.30
CA ASN A 305 -43.70 44.10 27.92
C ASN A 305 -44.56 43.16 28.79
N GLU A 306 -44.88 43.68 29.97
CA GLU A 306 -45.63 43.09 31.07
C GLU A 306 -47.14 42.90 30.79
N ASN A 307 -47.72 41.91 31.49
CA ASN A 307 -49.01 41.94 32.25
C ASN A 307 -49.90 40.67 32.10
N LEU A 308 -50.27 40.11 33.26
CA LEU A 308 -51.24 39.03 33.55
C LEU A 308 -52.71 39.40 33.16
N PRO A 309 -53.77 38.53 33.30
CA PRO A 309 -53.87 37.06 33.44
C PRO A 309 -55.10 36.36 32.72
N LEU A 310 -55.24 35.03 32.94
CA LEU A 310 -56.48 34.19 32.99
C LEU A 310 -57.15 33.61 31.70
N LEU A 311 -57.53 32.32 31.84
CA LEU A 311 -58.64 31.52 31.23
C LEU A 311 -58.35 30.31 30.29
N VAL A 312 -58.59 29.16 30.91
CA VAL A 312 -59.07 27.80 30.54
C VAL A 312 -59.78 27.56 29.17
N ASP A 313 -59.53 26.33 28.66
CA ASP A 313 -60.36 25.38 27.88
C ASP A 313 -60.27 25.21 26.33
N LYS A 314 -59.91 23.96 25.98
CA LYS A 314 -60.56 22.97 25.08
C LYS A 314 -60.56 23.06 23.53
N GLN A 315 -60.41 21.82 22.99
CA GLN A 315 -60.79 21.28 21.65
C GLN A 315 -59.87 21.72 20.48
N GLY A 316 -59.35 20.86 19.61
CA GLY A 316 -59.87 19.61 19.06
C GLY A 316 -60.08 19.84 17.56
N GLY A 317 -59.23 19.30 16.67
CA GLY A 317 -59.43 19.45 15.23
C GLY A 317 -58.31 18.91 14.35
N LYS A 318 -58.54 17.73 13.75
CA LYS A 318 -57.81 17.20 12.60
C LYS A 318 -58.15 18.01 11.34
N VAL A 319 -57.15 18.35 10.52
CA VAL A 319 -57.34 18.59 9.08
C VAL A 319 -56.19 17.94 8.31
N THR A 320 -56.53 17.04 7.40
CA THR A 320 -55.67 16.45 6.37
C THR A 320 -56.22 16.79 4.99
N SER A 321 -55.38 17.26 4.07
CA SER A 321 -55.54 17.10 2.61
C SER A 321 -54.20 17.45 1.94
N SER A 322 -53.41 16.50 1.43
CA SER A 322 -53.53 15.72 0.17
C SER A 322 -53.00 16.49 -1.05
N TYR A 323 -51.89 16.00 -1.64
CA TYR A 323 -51.62 16.11 -3.09
C TYR A 323 -50.85 14.89 -3.61
N LYS A 324 -51.22 14.53 -4.85
CA LYS A 324 -51.18 13.22 -5.53
C LYS A 324 -49.80 12.70 -5.92
N LEU A 325 -49.73 11.35 -5.95
CA LEU A 325 -48.73 10.49 -6.59
C LEU A 325 -48.72 10.65 -8.13
N GLY A 326 -47.53 10.64 -8.71
CA GLY A 326 -47.27 10.22 -10.10
C GLY A 326 -46.46 8.92 -10.10
N ASN A 327 -47.03 7.86 -10.69
CA ASN A 327 -46.46 6.52 -10.80
C ASN A 327 -45.32 6.45 -11.82
N SER A 328 -44.23 5.73 -11.51
CA SER A 328 -43.64 4.73 -12.41
C SER A 328 -42.58 3.86 -11.74
N SER A 329 -42.67 2.55 -12.02
CA SER A 329 -41.63 1.52 -11.96
C SER A 329 -41.32 0.81 -10.64
N THR A 330 -42.04 -0.30 -10.51
CA THR A 330 -42.00 -1.41 -9.57
C THR A 330 -40.72 -2.25 -9.72
N ILE A 331 -39.55 -1.74 -9.36
CA ILE A 331 -38.33 -2.57 -9.23
C ILE A 331 -37.57 -2.13 -7.96
N SER A 332 -37.23 -3.09 -7.10
CA SER A 332 -36.31 -2.95 -5.93
C SER A 332 -36.91 -2.71 -4.52
N LYS A 333 -38.13 -3.16 -4.19
CA LYS A 333 -38.51 -3.23 -2.75
C LYS A 333 -37.77 -4.35 -2.00
N SER A 334 -37.47 -5.48 -2.64
CA SER A 334 -36.76 -6.62 -2.01
C SER A 334 -35.28 -6.37 -1.70
N LYS A 335 -34.56 -5.64 -2.57
CA LYS A 335 -33.15 -5.24 -2.36
C LYS A 335 -32.99 -4.19 -1.26
N ILE A 336 -33.94 -3.28 -1.12
CA ILE A 336 -33.93 -2.25 -0.05
C ILE A 336 -34.18 -2.89 1.32
N GLN A 337 -35.07 -3.88 1.39
CA GLN A 337 -35.40 -4.57 2.64
C GLN A 337 -34.25 -5.44 3.15
N LYS A 338 -33.59 -6.22 2.26
CA LYS A 338 -32.37 -6.97 2.62
C LYS A 338 -31.24 -6.04 3.10
N LYS A 339 -31.03 -4.89 2.42
CA LYS A 339 -29.98 -3.92 2.80
C LYS A 339 -30.26 -3.23 4.15
N LYS A 340 -31.53 -3.12 4.57
CA LYS A 340 -31.95 -2.60 5.88
C LYS A 340 -31.68 -3.61 7.00
N ILE A 341 -31.91 -4.90 6.75
CA ILE A 341 -31.70 -5.98 7.72
C ILE A 341 -30.19 -6.15 8.02
N TRP A 342 -29.34 -6.19 6.99
CA TRP A 342 -27.89 -6.31 7.16
C TRP A 342 -27.26 -5.10 7.87
N ARG A 343 -27.79 -3.89 7.64
CA ARG A 343 -27.36 -2.71 8.40
C ARG A 343 -27.73 -2.80 9.88
N LYS A 344 -28.91 -3.33 10.20
CA LYS A 344 -29.35 -3.47 11.59
C LYS A 344 -28.50 -4.47 12.36
N LEU A 345 -28.16 -5.60 11.73
CA LEU A 345 -27.25 -6.61 12.30
C LEU A 345 -25.81 -6.06 12.47
N TYR A 346 -25.30 -5.33 11.47
CA TYR A 346 -23.95 -4.74 11.54
C TYR A 346 -23.81 -3.70 12.67
N TYR A 347 -24.81 -2.83 12.87
CA TYR A 347 -24.77 -1.86 13.96
C TYR A 347 -25.01 -2.49 15.33
N SER A 348 -25.80 -3.57 15.42
CA SER A 348 -25.96 -4.34 16.66
C SER A 348 -24.65 -5.01 17.08
N TYR A 349 -23.89 -5.56 16.12
CA TYR A 349 -22.58 -6.18 16.36
C TYR A 349 -21.51 -5.16 16.78
N ILE A 350 -21.54 -3.95 16.21
CA ILE A 350 -20.63 -2.87 16.62
C ILE A 350 -20.95 -2.36 18.03
N ASP A 351 -22.22 -2.26 18.41
CA ASP A 351 -22.60 -1.88 19.77
C ASP A 351 -22.26 -2.97 20.80
N GLU A 352 -22.35 -4.25 20.43
CA GLU A 352 -21.93 -5.37 21.26
C GLU A 352 -20.39 -5.41 21.44
N MET A 353 -19.63 -5.21 20.36
CA MET A 353 -18.16 -5.06 20.42
C MET A 353 -17.73 -3.84 21.23
N ARG A 354 -18.49 -2.74 21.18
CA ARG A 354 -18.22 -1.54 21.98
C ARG A 354 -18.50 -1.77 23.46
N ARG A 355 -19.52 -2.56 23.83
CA ARG A 355 -19.79 -2.96 25.22
C ARG A 355 -18.70 -3.89 25.78
N VAL A 356 -18.26 -4.87 24.99
CA VAL A 356 -17.16 -5.76 25.37
C VAL A 356 -15.85 -4.98 25.54
N GLY A 357 -15.57 -4.01 24.67
CA GLY A 357 -14.39 -3.14 24.80
C GLY A 357 -14.40 -2.24 26.05
N THR A 358 -15.56 -1.87 26.58
CA THR A 358 -15.66 -1.09 27.82
C THR A 358 -15.53 -1.94 29.09
N GLU A 359 -15.94 -3.21 29.07
CA GLU A 359 -15.83 -4.12 30.22
C GLU A 359 -14.38 -4.57 30.52
N TYR A 360 -13.46 -4.46 29.56
CA TYR A 360 -12.03 -4.80 29.74
C TYR A 360 -11.09 -3.58 29.83
N SER A 361 -11.64 -2.37 30.01
CA SER A 361 -10.86 -1.12 30.09
C SER A 361 -10.67 -0.56 31.50
N PHE A 362 -10.87 -1.39 32.52
CA PHE A 362 -10.40 -1.12 33.89
C PHE A 362 -9.85 -2.42 34.50
N SER A 363 -8.56 -2.63 34.32
CA SER A 363 -7.69 -3.51 35.11
C SER A 363 -6.27 -2.99 34.97
#